data_AF-A0A1F1KZA9-F1
#
_entry.id   AF-A0A1F1KZA9-F1
#
_cell.length_a   1.000
_cell.length_b   1.000
_cell.length_c   1.000
_cell.angle_alpha   90.00
_cell.angle_beta   90.00
_cell.angle_gamma   90.00
#
_symmetry.space_group_name_H-M   'P 1'
#
loop_
_entity.id
_entity.type
_entity.pdbx_description
1 polymer ?
#
loop_
_entity_poly.entity_id
_entity_poly.type
_entity_poly.pdbx_seq_one_letter_code
_entity_poly.pdbx_strand_id
1 'polypeptide(L)' 'MTAVLPPQDLVRSLTVSEAKREQAELLEQTGMTRRELERKGDSWELDAHQRGILADIRSLEFLVQRATR' A
#
# COMPACT_ATOMS: atom_id res chain seq x y z
N MET A 1 -13.01 15.59 25.20
CA MET A 1 -11.98 15.50 24.15
C MET A 1 -12.64 15.90 22.84
N THR A 2 -12.25 17.02 22.24
CA THR A 2 -12.77 17.47 20.94
C THR A 2 -11.96 16.77 19.85
N ALA A 3 -12.61 15.90 19.07
CA ALA A 3 -11.96 15.26 17.93
C ALA A 3 -11.72 16.30 16.84
N VAL A 4 -10.45 16.59 16.55
CA VAL A 4 -10.06 17.44 15.43
C VAL A 4 -9.98 16.55 14.20
N LEU A 5 -10.79 16.83 13.17
CA LEU A 5 -10.69 16.14 11.89
C LEU A 5 -9.32 16.43 11.27
N PRO A 6 -8.59 15.41 10.79
CA PRO A 6 -7.30 15.65 10.13
C PRO A 6 -7.50 16.56 8.91
N PRO A 7 -6.53 17.46 8.61
CA PRO A 7 -6.52 18.26 7.39
C PRO A 7 -6.83 17.41 6.17
N GLN A 8 -7.58 17.97 5.20
CA GLN A 8 -7.99 17.23 3.99
C GLN A 8 -6.79 16.67 3.20
N ASP A 9 -5.63 17.30 3.32
CA ASP A 9 -4.38 16.89 2.66
C ASP A 9 -3.73 15.63 3.27
N LEU A 10 -4.19 15.15 4.43
CA LEU A 10 -3.67 13.95 5.09
C LEU A 10 -4.37 12.65 4.65
N VAL A 11 -5.51 12.74 3.97
CA VAL A 11 -6.32 11.58 3.60
C VAL A 11 -6.50 11.54 2.08
N ARG A 12 -5.80 10.60 1.44
CA ARG A 12 -5.94 10.34 0.01
C ARG A 12 -7.09 9.38 -0.24
N SER A 13 -8.04 9.80 -1.08
CA SER A 13 -9.14 8.97 -1.55
C SER A 13 -8.83 8.43 -2.95
N LEU A 14 -9.12 7.16 -3.18
CA LEU A 14 -8.96 6.48 -4.46
C LEU A 14 -10.22 5.70 -4.78
N THR A 15 -10.66 5.76 -6.03
CA THR A 15 -11.60 4.77 -6.56
C THR A 15 -10.91 3.41 -6.64
N VAL A 16 -11.71 2.34 -6.68
CA VAL A 16 -11.19 0.97 -6.81
C VAL A 16 -10.34 0.80 -8.07
N SER A 17 -10.74 1.43 -9.18
CA SER A 17 -10.01 1.37 -10.45
C SER A 17 -8.66 2.07 -10.36
N GLU A 18 -8.60 3.22 -9.68
CA GLU A 18 -7.34 3.95 -9.46
C GLU A 18 -6.39 3.16 -8.55
N ALA A 19 -6.91 2.59 -7.45
CA ALA A 19 -6.11 1.76 -6.55
C ALA A 19 -5.53 0.53 -7.27
N LYS A 20 -6.30 -0.12 -8.16
CA LYS A 20 -5.80 -1.25 -8.96
C LYS A 20 -4.70 -0.85 -9.93
N ARG A 21 -4.85 0.29 -10.61
CA ARG A 21 -3.83 0.81 -11.53
C ARG A 21 -2.53 1.10 -10.78
N GLU A 22 -2.63 1.80 -9.66
CA GLU A 22 -1.47 2.15 -8.85
C GLU A 22 -0.78 0.93 -8.25
N GLN A 23 -1.54 -0.06 -7.77
CA GLN A 23 -0.97 -1.33 -7.32
C GLN A 23 -0.16 -2.01 -8.43
N ALA A 24 -0.65 -2.00 -9.68
CA ALA A 24 0.05 -2.59 -10.81
C ALA A 24 1.37 -1.85 -11.12
N GLU A 25 1.34 -0.52 -11.17
CA GLU A 25 2.53 0.32 -11.38
C GLU A 25 3.60 0.07 -10.31
N LEU A 26 3.20 -0.05 -9.04
CA LEU A 26 4.11 -0.32 -7.93
C LEU A 26 4.69 -1.75 -7.97
N LEU A 27 3.90 -2.73 -8.40
CA LEU A 27 4.39 -4.11 -8.61
C LEU A 27 5.42 -4.16 -9.73
N GLU A 28 5.20 -3.43 -10.84
CA GLU A 28 6.17 -3.30 -11.92
C GLU A 28 7.49 -2.67 -11.45
N GLN A 29 7.41 -1.58 -10.67
CA GLN A 29 8.60 -0.90 -10.14
C GLN A 29 9.42 -1.77 -9.19
N THR A 30 8.75 -2.60 -8.38
CA THR A 30 9.42 -3.52 -7.45
C THR A 30 9.90 -4.81 -8.10
N GLY A 31 9.46 -5.10 -9.34
CA GLY A 31 9.71 -6.37 -10.02
C GLY A 31 9.09 -7.58 -9.31
N MET A 32 8.13 -7.35 -8.42
CA MET A 32 7.50 -8.41 -7.62
C MET A 32 6.17 -8.83 -8.22
N THR A 33 5.85 -10.11 -8.05
CA THR A 33 4.49 -10.61 -8.24
C THR A 33 3.64 -10.31 -7.02
N ARG A 34 2.31 -10.25 -7.21
CA ARG A 34 1.35 -10.11 -6.11
C ARG A 34 1.54 -11.16 -5.00
N ARG A 35 1.83 -12.41 -5.38
CA ARG A 35 2.06 -13.51 -4.42
C ARG A 35 3.34 -13.33 -3.60
N GLU A 36 4.36 -12.67 -4.15
CA GLU A 36 5.57 -12.32 -3.39
C GLU A 36 5.31 -11.18 -2.42
N LEU A 37 4.51 -10.20 -2.83
CA LEU A 37 4.05 -9.14 -1.95
C LEU A 37 3.26 -9.70 -0.76
N GLU A 38 2.29 -10.58 -1.01
CA GLU A 38 1.49 -11.23 0.04
C GLU A 38 2.38 -11.97 1.04
N ARG A 39 3.32 -12.80 0.56
CA ARG A 39 4.27 -13.52 1.43
C ARG A 39 5.16 -12.57 2.26
N LYS A 40 5.56 -11.44 1.72
CA LYS A 40 6.31 -10.42 2.47
C LYS A 40 5.44 -9.70 3.49
N GLY A 41 4.19 -9.37 3.12
CA GLY A 41 3.21 -8.79 4.03
C GLY A 41 2.92 -9.68 5.24
N ASP A 42 2.79 -10.99 5.01
CA ASP A 42 2.66 -11.99 6.07
C ASP A 42 3.89 -12.01 6.99
N SER A 43 5.10 -11.91 6.43
CA SER A 43 6.35 -11.88 7.22
C SER A 43 6.51 -10.62 8.08
N TRP A 44 5.75 -9.57 7.78
CA TRP A 44 5.78 -8.29 8.49
C TRP A 44 4.59 -8.10 9.43
N GLU A 45 3.77 -9.15 9.62
CA GLU A 45 2.57 -9.13 10.47
C GLU A 45 1.62 -7.97 10.13
N LEU A 46 1.57 -7.55 8.86
CA LEU A 46 0.80 -6.37 8.43
C LEU A 46 -0.69 -6.64 8.21
N ASP A 47 -1.19 -7.86 8.51
CA ASP A 47 -2.53 -8.35 8.15
C ASP A 47 -2.93 -7.95 6.72
N ALA A 48 -2.00 -8.03 5.77
CA ALA A 48 -2.19 -7.49 4.42
C ALA A 48 -3.47 -8.05 3.76
N HIS A 49 -3.73 -9.34 3.97
CA HIS A 49 -4.96 -10.02 3.55
C HIS A 49 -6.24 -9.35 4.07
N GLN A 50 -6.27 -8.90 5.33
CA GLN A 50 -7.49 -8.34 5.96
C GLN A 50 -7.71 -6.87 5.62
N ARG A 51 -6.65 -6.14 5.24
CA ARG A 51 -6.68 -4.69 5.01
C ARG A 51 -6.88 -4.32 3.53
N GLY A 52 -6.74 -5.28 2.63
CA GLY A 52 -7.07 -5.13 1.21
C GLY A 52 -6.12 -4.22 0.43
N ILE A 53 -6.57 -3.77 -0.75
CA ILE A 53 -5.70 -3.17 -1.78
C ILE A 53 -4.91 -1.93 -1.33
N LEU A 54 -5.44 -1.14 -0.40
CA LEU A 54 -4.74 0.06 0.09
C LEU A 54 -3.54 -0.29 0.99
N ALA A 55 -3.62 -1.40 1.72
CA ALA A 55 -2.49 -1.88 2.50
C ALA A 55 -1.39 -2.47 1.62
N ASP A 56 -1.77 -3.13 0.52
CA ASP A 56 -0.83 -3.60 -0.50
C ASP A 56 -0.04 -2.44 -1.12
N ILE A 57 -0.74 -1.37 -1.52
CA ILE A 57 -0.13 -0.14 -2.06
C ILE A 57 0.90 0.42 -1.06
N ARG A 58 0.51 0.63 0.20
CA ARG A 58 1.44 1.17 1.21
C ARG A 58 2.65 0.29 1.46
N SER A 59 2.46 -1.03 1.41
CA SER A 59 3.56 -2.00 1.60
C SER A 59 4.57 -1.92 0.45
N LEU A 60 4.08 -1.76 -0.78
CA LEU A 60 4.92 -1.55 -1.95
C LEU A 60 5.65 -0.20 -1.92
N GLU A 61 4.94 0.88 -1.56
CA GLU A 61 5.56 2.20 -1.39
C GLU A 61 6.72 2.16 -0.39
N PHE A 62 6.51 1.50 0.75
CA PHE A 62 7.55 1.29 1.77
C PHE A 62 8.75 0.52 1.22
N LEU A 63 8.52 -0.55 0.45
CA LEU A 63 9.58 -1.33 -0.18
C LEU A 63 10.41 -0.49 -1.16
N VAL A 64 9.76 0.27 -2.03
CA VAL A 64 10.42 1.14 -3.01
C VAL A 64 11.25 2.20 -2.30
N GLN A 65 10.69 2.87 -1.29
CA GLN A 65 11.42 3.88 -0.49
C GLN A 65 12.65 3.29 0.21
N ARG A 66 12.56 2.06 0.71
CA ARG A 66 13.68 1.38 1.36
C ARG A 66 14.75 0.93 0.37
N ALA A 67 14.38 0.55 -0.84
CA ALA A 67 15.32 0.13 -1.88
C ALA A 67 16.07 1.30 -2.54
N THR A 68 15.51 2.51 -2.47
CA THR A 68 16.05 3.73 -3.10
C THR A 68 16.88 4.61 -2.16
N ARG A 69 16.99 4.24 -0.87
CA ARG A 69 17.84 4.88 0.14
C ARG A 69 19.00 3.97 0.53
#